data_AF-Q4RWZ1-F1
#
_entry.id   AF-Q4RWZ1-F1
#
_cell.length_a   1.000
_cell.length_b   1.000
_cell.length_c   1.000
_cell.angle_alpha   90.00
_cell.angle_beta   90.00
_cell.angle_gamma   90.00
#
_symmetry.space_group_name_H-M   'P 1'
#
loop_
_entity.id
_entity.type
_entity.pdbx_description
1 polymer ?
#
loop_
_entity_poly.entity_id
_entity_poly.type
_entity_poly.pdbx_seq_one_letter_code
_entity_poly.pdbx_strand_id
1 'polypeptide(L)'
;VAKTTDGSDADLWKDGIFKSKVTRYLCFTRENVSENVNSRPDVVVDMRLIDAKDVLPEGFTPVEKTMDTNETAMRKRRLCVKTSPRATAKTAVYDIQATAKSKYQLVDYKCLCEINNMGIWYRMGDLPQ
;
A
#
# COMPACT_ATOMS: atom_id res chain seq x y z
N VAL A 1 -3.01 -8.31 1.60
CA VAL A 1 -4.32 -7.76 1.98
C VAL A 1 -5.35 -8.18 0.93
N ALA A 2 -5.84 -9.42 1.04
CA ALA A 2 -6.82 -9.97 0.09
C ALA A 2 -8.26 -9.90 0.63
N LYS A 3 -8.41 -9.61 1.93
CA LYS A 3 -9.69 -9.49 2.62
C LYS A 3 -9.76 -8.17 3.38
N THR A 4 -10.95 -7.61 3.46
CA THR A 4 -11.26 -6.52 4.40
C THR A 4 -11.31 -7.06 5.82
N THR A 5 -11.31 -6.17 6.81
CA THR A 5 -11.41 -6.52 8.24
C THR A 5 -12.69 -7.28 8.60
N ASP A 6 -13.73 -7.24 7.76
CA ASP A 6 -14.96 -8.01 7.91
C ASP A 6 -15.05 -9.25 7.01
N GLY A 7 -13.96 -9.62 6.33
CA GLY A 7 -13.85 -10.86 5.54
C GLY A 7 -14.35 -10.76 4.10
N SER A 8 -14.77 -9.58 3.64
CA SER A 8 -15.12 -9.32 2.24
C SER A 8 -13.88 -9.32 1.35
N ASP A 9 -14.04 -9.54 0.04
CA ASP A 9 -12.94 -9.50 -0.93
C ASP A 9 -12.34 -8.09 -1.03
N ALA A 10 -11.00 -7.99 -0.99
CA ALA A 10 -10.28 -6.71 -1.01
C ALA A 10 -9.61 -6.39 -2.36
N ASP A 11 -10.30 -6.69 -3.45
CA ASP A 11 -9.83 -6.37 -4.80
C ASP A 11 -9.81 -4.85 -5.05
N LEU A 12 -8.62 -4.31 -5.34
CA LEU A 12 -8.40 -2.90 -5.62
C LEU A 12 -8.82 -2.50 -7.03
N TRP A 13 -9.04 -3.46 -7.92
CA TRP A 13 -9.39 -3.19 -9.31
C TRP A 13 -10.90 -3.02 -9.48
N LYS A 14 -11.29 -1.91 -10.09
CA LYS A 14 -12.69 -1.70 -10.49
C LYS A 14 -12.88 -2.14 -11.94
N ASP A 15 -13.60 -3.24 -12.11
CA ASP A 15 -13.96 -3.76 -13.42
C ASP A 15 -14.83 -2.77 -14.23
N GLY A 16 -14.69 -2.86 -15.55
CA GLY A 16 -15.53 -2.12 -16.48
C GLY A 16 -16.65 -3.00 -17.03
N ILE A 17 -17.75 -2.38 -17.44
CA ILE A 17 -18.81 -3.06 -18.18
C ILE A 17 -18.19 -3.62 -19.48
N PHE A 18 -18.46 -4.89 -19.79
CA PHE A 18 -17.92 -5.62 -20.95
C PHE A 18 -16.39 -5.84 -20.96
N LYS A 19 -15.72 -5.77 -19.81
CA LYS A 19 -14.30 -6.16 -19.68
C LYS A 19 -14.16 -7.45 -18.88
N SER A 20 -13.13 -8.22 -19.18
CA SER A 20 -12.74 -9.37 -18.35
C SER A 20 -12.42 -8.91 -16.94
N LYS A 21 -12.77 -9.75 -15.97
CA LYS A 21 -12.42 -9.54 -14.56
C LYS A 21 -10.90 -9.49 -14.41
N VAL A 22 -10.42 -8.48 -13.70
CA VAL A 22 -9.02 -8.37 -13.30
C VAL A 22 -9.00 -8.13 -11.81
N THR A 23 -8.16 -8.87 -11.08
CA THR A 23 -8.01 -8.72 -9.63
C THR A 23 -6.65 -8.14 -9.28
N ARG A 24 -6.61 -7.26 -8.29
CA ARG A 24 -5.39 -6.68 -7.73
C ARG A 24 -5.47 -6.62 -6.22
N TYR A 25 -4.50 -7.22 -5.56
CA TYR A 25 -4.42 -7.21 -4.10
C TYR A 25 -3.11 -6.56 -3.65
N LEU A 26 -3.19 -5.71 -2.63
CA LEU A 26 -1.99 -5.15 -2.02
C LEU A 26 -1.26 -6.26 -1.24
N CYS A 27 0.04 -6.35 -1.41
CA CYS A 27 0.91 -7.19 -0.59
C CYS A 27 2.01 -6.32 0.04
N PHE A 28 2.51 -6.76 1.20
CA PHE A 28 3.61 -6.11 1.90
C PHE A 28 4.31 -7.14 2.79
N THR A 29 5.56 -6.86 3.14
CA THR A 29 6.37 -7.71 4.02
C THR A 29 6.88 -6.90 5.20
N ARG A 30 7.10 -7.59 6.33
CA ARG A 30 7.74 -7.05 7.54
C ARG A 30 9.10 -7.73 7.80
N GLU A 31 9.61 -8.44 6.81
CA GLU A 31 10.75 -9.34 6.97
C GLU A 31 11.95 -8.58 7.56
N ASN A 32 12.46 -9.10 8.69
CA ASN A 32 13.72 -8.66 9.25
C ASN A 32 14.84 -9.34 8.46
N VAL A 33 15.10 -8.82 7.26
CA VAL A 33 16.10 -9.41 6.38
C VAL A 33 17.48 -9.17 6.98
N SER A 34 18.00 -10.22 7.62
CA SER A 34 19.37 -10.39 8.12
C SER A 34 19.77 -9.75 9.47
N GLU A 35 20.62 -10.45 10.21
CA GLU A 35 21.37 -9.94 11.36
C GLU A 35 22.39 -8.86 10.96
N ASN A 36 22.75 -8.78 9.68
CA ASN A 36 23.66 -7.78 9.17
C ASN A 36 22.91 -6.46 8.92
N VAL A 37 23.07 -5.53 9.85
CA VAL A 37 22.47 -4.19 9.81
C VAL A 37 22.73 -3.45 8.49
N ASN A 38 23.84 -3.76 7.80
CA ASN A 38 24.22 -3.12 6.53
C ASN A 38 23.49 -3.68 5.29
N SER A 39 22.75 -4.78 5.41
CA SER A 39 22.00 -5.37 4.29
C SER A 39 20.48 -5.31 4.48
N ARG A 40 19.99 -4.55 5.47
CA ARG A 40 18.55 -4.42 5.69
C ARG A 40 17.91 -3.59 4.58
N PRO A 41 16.78 -4.05 4.00
CA PRO A 41 16.08 -3.28 2.99
C PRO A 41 15.60 -1.95 3.56
N ASP A 42 15.46 -0.96 2.68
CA ASP A 42 14.79 0.29 3.02
C ASP A 42 13.37 0.03 3.51
N VAL A 43 12.91 0.91 4.40
CA VAL A 43 11.57 0.85 4.96
C VAL A 43 10.66 1.89 4.29
N VAL A 44 9.38 1.56 4.18
CA VAL A 44 8.36 2.51 3.70
C VAL A 44 8.04 3.50 4.82
N VAL A 45 8.25 4.80 4.56
CA VAL A 45 8.04 5.87 5.55
C VAL A 45 6.84 6.78 5.22
N ASP A 46 6.33 6.72 3.99
CA ASP A 46 5.09 7.40 3.58
C ASP A 46 4.45 6.66 2.39
N MET A 47 3.13 6.76 2.26
CA MET A 47 2.33 6.18 1.19
C MET A 47 1.33 7.20 0.67
N ARG A 48 1.20 7.29 -0.66
CA ARG A 48 0.24 8.18 -1.31
C ARG A 48 -0.46 7.47 -2.45
N LEU A 49 -1.74 7.80 -2.65
CA LEU A 49 -2.46 7.45 -3.85
C LEU A 49 -2.74 8.74 -4.64
N ILE A 50 -2.17 8.84 -5.84
CA ILE A 50 -2.31 10.01 -6.72
C ILE A 50 -3.02 9.63 -8.02
N ASP A 51 -3.57 10.59 -8.77
CA ASP A 51 -4.08 10.26 -10.10
C ASP A 51 -2.91 9.93 -11.04
N ALA A 52 -3.18 9.09 -12.04
CA ALA A 52 -2.15 8.62 -12.97
C ALA A 52 -1.50 9.76 -13.78
N LYS A 53 -2.22 10.87 -13.96
CA LYS A 53 -1.78 12.07 -14.67
C LYS A 53 -1.03 13.08 -13.81
N ASP A 54 -1.10 12.95 -12.48
CA ASP A 54 -0.52 13.93 -11.57
C ASP A 54 1.02 13.84 -11.58
N VAL A 55 1.69 14.91 -11.17
CA VAL A 55 3.14 14.90 -10.99
C VAL A 55 3.49 13.98 -9.82
N LEU A 56 4.50 13.13 -10.00
CA LEU A 56 5.01 12.25 -8.93
C LEU A 56 5.60 13.13 -7.82
N PRO A 57 5.14 13.00 -6.55
CA PRO A 57 5.71 13.76 -5.45
C PRO A 57 7.19 13.44 -5.23
N GLU A 58 7.97 14.43 -4.80
CA GLU A 58 9.40 14.27 -4.58
C GLU A 58 9.74 13.15 -3.59
N GLY A 59 10.68 12.28 -3.97
CA GLY A 59 11.13 11.15 -3.17
C GLY A 59 10.15 9.98 -3.10
N PHE A 60 9.07 9.99 -3.89
CA PHE A 60 8.18 8.84 -4.04
C PHE A 60 8.52 8.02 -5.28
N THR A 61 8.25 6.72 -5.20
CA THR A 61 8.34 5.77 -6.31
C THR A 61 6.98 5.12 -6.53
N PRO A 62 6.46 5.05 -7.77
CA PRO A 62 5.19 4.41 -8.06
C PRO A 62 5.30 2.87 -8.05
N VAL A 63 4.24 2.21 -7.58
CA VAL A 63 3.99 0.78 -7.78
C VAL A 63 3.26 0.64 -9.11
N GLU A 64 4.02 0.43 -10.19
CA GLU A 64 3.48 0.44 -11.55
C GLU A 64 2.93 -0.92 -11.99
N LYS A 65 3.57 -1.99 -11.51
CA LYS A 65 3.30 -3.36 -11.96
C LYS A 65 3.07 -4.31 -10.79
N THR A 66 2.32 -5.37 -11.04
CA THR A 66 2.14 -6.46 -10.09
C THR A 66 3.44 -7.25 -9.93
N MET A 67 3.72 -7.72 -8.71
CA MET A 67 4.95 -8.47 -8.43
C MET A 67 4.94 -9.85 -9.09
N ASP A 68 3.78 -10.49 -9.19
CA ASP A 68 3.58 -11.87 -9.65
C ASP A 68 3.50 -11.99 -11.18
N THR A 69 2.74 -11.10 -11.84
CA THR A 69 2.46 -11.20 -13.29
C THR A 69 3.03 -10.06 -14.12
N ASN A 70 3.67 -9.06 -13.49
CA ASN A 70 4.25 -7.90 -14.16
C ASN A 70 3.23 -7.09 -15.00
N GLU A 71 1.94 -7.18 -14.65
CA GLU A 71 0.85 -6.44 -15.29
C GLU A 71 0.63 -5.08 -14.63
N THR A 72 -0.09 -4.17 -15.27
CA THR A 72 -0.44 -2.86 -14.67
C THR A 72 -1.11 -3.02 -13.31
N ALA A 73 -0.56 -2.36 -12.28
CA ALA A 73 -1.06 -2.43 -10.91
C ALA A 73 -2.39 -1.70 -10.72
N MET A 74 -2.55 -0.52 -11.32
CA MET A 74 -3.72 0.35 -11.18
C MET A 74 -3.96 1.18 -12.46
N ARG A 75 -5.22 1.55 -12.76
CA ARG A 75 -5.57 2.25 -14.02
C ARG A 75 -5.60 3.78 -13.91
N LYS A 76 -6.45 4.30 -13.03
CA LYS A 76 -6.73 5.75 -12.92
C LYS A 76 -5.85 6.46 -11.90
N ARG A 77 -5.25 5.67 -11.02
CA ARG A 77 -4.45 6.12 -9.89
C ARG A 77 -3.16 5.33 -9.83
N ARG A 78 -2.18 5.83 -9.10
CA ARG A 78 -0.92 5.15 -8.79
C ARG A 78 -0.72 5.15 -7.29
N LEU A 79 -0.45 3.97 -6.75
CA LEU A 79 0.11 3.86 -5.40
C LEU A 79 1.58 4.25 -5.47
N CYS A 80 1.98 5.17 -4.61
CA CYS A 80 3.34 5.67 -4.51
C CYS A 80 3.84 5.47 -3.09
N VAL A 81 5.08 5.02 -2.96
CA VAL A 81 5.75 4.83 -1.66
C VAL A 81 6.98 5.72 -1.57
N LYS A 82 7.25 6.24 -0.38
CA LYS A 82 8.53 6.87 -0.06
C LYS A 82 9.29 5.92 0.85
N THR A 83 10.52 5.60 0.50
CA THR A 83 11.38 4.72 1.30
C THR A 83 12.53 5.50 1.94
N SER A 84 13.09 4.93 3.01
CA SER A 84 14.27 5.46 3.68
C SER A 84 15.10 4.31 4.23
N PRO A 85 16.44 4.45 4.31
CA PRO A 85 17.28 3.46 4.97
C PRO A 85 16.78 3.15 6.39
N ARG A 86 16.67 1.86 6.70
CA ARG A 86 16.23 1.35 8.02
C ARG A 86 17.01 1.98 9.19
N ALA A 87 18.29 2.29 8.98
CA ALA A 87 19.20 2.85 9.97
C ALA A 87 18.93 4.33 10.31
N THR A 88 18.26 5.08 9.43
CA THR A 88 18.00 6.52 9.62
C THR A 88 16.51 6.81 9.85
N ALA A 89 15.62 5.89 9.49
CA ALA A 89 14.19 6.02 9.70
C ALA A 89 13.81 5.89 11.18
N LYS A 90 13.07 6.88 11.71
CA LYS A 90 12.50 6.83 13.07
C LYS A 90 11.19 6.06 13.12
N THR A 91 10.39 6.17 12.07
CA THR A 91 9.10 5.51 11.93
C THR A 91 8.95 4.88 10.56
N ALA A 92 8.12 3.85 10.45
CA ALA A 92 7.79 3.22 9.18
C ALA A 92 6.34 2.75 9.17
N VAL A 93 5.81 2.50 7.97
CA VAL A 93 4.54 1.81 7.79
C VAL A 93 4.69 0.38 8.29
N TYR A 94 3.94 0.05 9.33
CA TYR A 94 3.99 -1.24 10.01
C TYR A 94 2.79 -2.13 9.69
N ASP A 95 1.63 -1.56 9.38
CA ASP A 95 0.45 -2.35 8.97
C ASP A 95 -0.36 -1.62 7.89
N ILE A 96 -1.02 -2.42 7.05
CA ILE A 96 -1.93 -1.95 6.00
C ILE A 96 -3.19 -2.81 6.06
N GLN A 97 -4.34 -2.15 6.15
CA GLN A 97 -5.64 -2.80 6.26
C GLN A 97 -6.64 -2.25 5.23
N ALA A 98 -7.58 -3.10 4.83
CA ALA A 98 -8.73 -2.72 4.03
C ALA A 98 -10.01 -2.83 4.87
N THR A 99 -10.90 -1.85 4.77
CA THR A 99 -12.23 -1.88 5.41
C THR A 99 -13.32 -1.72 4.37
N ALA A 100 -14.52 -2.23 4.64
CA ALA A 100 -15.70 -1.83 3.88
C ALA A 100 -15.96 -0.32 4.10
N LYS A 101 -16.38 0.40 3.06
CA LYS A 101 -16.60 1.86 3.11
C LYS A 101 -17.50 2.34 4.28
N SER A 102 -18.45 1.51 4.72
CA SER A 102 -19.41 1.85 5.77
C SER A 102 -18.95 1.55 7.20
N LYS A 103 -17.78 0.92 7.39
CA LYS A 103 -17.31 0.47 8.71
C LYS A 103 -16.06 1.24 9.14
N TYR A 104 -16.29 2.17 10.06
CA TYR A 104 -15.39 2.77 11.05
C TYR A 104 -14.01 3.26 10.59
N GLN A 105 -13.64 4.46 11.05
CA GLN A 105 -12.24 4.85 11.08
C GLN A 105 -11.47 3.84 11.95
N LEU A 106 -10.39 3.28 11.42
CA LEU A 106 -9.50 2.43 12.20
C LEU A 106 -8.70 3.32 13.17
N VAL A 107 -8.79 3.02 14.46
CA VAL A 107 -8.02 3.72 15.52
C VAL A 107 -6.54 3.50 15.28
N ASP A 108 -5.75 4.57 15.35
CA ASP A 108 -4.30 4.61 15.06
C ASP A 108 -3.89 4.35 13.60
N TYR A 109 -4.84 4.33 12.66
CA TYR A 109 -4.53 4.27 11.22
C TYR A 109 -4.81 5.59 10.53
N LYS A 110 -4.01 5.86 9.49
CA LYS A 110 -4.24 6.93 8.52
C LYS A 110 -4.95 6.36 7.30
N CYS A 111 -5.99 7.06 6.83
CA CYS A 111 -6.64 6.71 5.59
C CYS A 111 -5.71 7.06 4.41
N LEU A 112 -5.39 6.07 3.58
CA LEU A 112 -4.67 6.27 2.33
C LEU A 112 -5.61 6.72 1.21
N CYS A 113 -6.73 6.01 1.06
CA CYS A 113 -7.70 6.28 0.01
C CYS A 113 -8.99 5.47 0.21
N GLU A 114 -10.03 5.88 -0.53
CA GLU A 114 -11.14 5.00 -0.87
C GLU A 114 -10.99 4.46 -2.30
N ILE A 115 -11.17 3.15 -2.48
CA ILE A 115 -11.15 2.48 -3.77
C ILE A 115 -12.05 1.24 -3.76
N ASN A 116 -12.78 1.02 -4.85
CA ASN A 116 -13.68 -0.13 -5.03
C ASN A 116 -14.62 -0.40 -3.84
N ASN A 117 -15.24 0.67 -3.30
CA ASN A 117 -16.12 0.63 -2.10
C ASN A 117 -15.43 0.16 -0.80
N MET A 118 -14.11 0.33 -0.71
CA MET A 118 -13.31 0.04 0.48
C MET A 118 -12.46 1.25 0.87
N GLY A 119 -12.15 1.35 2.17
CA GLY A 119 -11.09 2.22 2.67
C GLY A 119 -9.78 1.44 2.80
N ILE A 120 -8.68 2.00 2.30
CA ILE A 120 -7.33 1.48 2.53
C ILE A 120 -6.66 2.35 3.58
N TRP A 121 -6.08 1.71 4.58
CA TRP A 121 -5.54 2.34 5.77
C TRP A 121 -4.14 1.84 6.03
N TYR A 122 -3.28 2.70 6.60
CA TYR A 122 -1.96 2.30 7.06
C TYR A 122 -1.67 2.83 8.45
N ARG A 123 -0.88 2.08 9.22
CA ARG A 123 -0.42 2.46 10.56
C ARG A 123 1.08 2.67 10.54
N MET A 124 1.52 3.77 11.15
CA MET A 124 2.94 4.03 11.41
C MET A 124 3.33 3.40 12.75
N GLY A 125 4.55 2.89 12.83
CA GLY A 125 5.16 2.42 14.08
C GLY A 125 6.57 2.96 14.22
N ASP A 126 7.01 3.11 15.46
CA ASP A 126 8.40 3.45 15.77
C ASP A 126 9.30 2.27 15.41
N LEU A 127 10.47 2.59 14.85
CA LEU A 127 11.49 1.61 14.56
C LEU A 127 12.47 1.56 15.73
N PRO A 128 12.75 0.37 16.29
CA PRO A 128 13.86 0.24 17.23
C PRO A 128 15.15 0.60 16.51
N GLN A 129 15.93 1.47 17.17
CA GLN A 129 17.26 1.90 16.75
C GLN A 129 18.32 0.92 17.24
#